data_AF-A0A485CLH6-F1
#
_entry.id   AF-A0A485CLH6-F1
#
_cell.length_a   1.000
_cell.length_b   1.000
_cell.length_c   1.000
_cell.angle_alpha   90.00
_cell.angle_beta   90.00
_cell.angle_gamma   90.00
#
_symmetry.space_group_name_H-M   'P 1'
#
loop_
_entity.id
_entity.type
_entity.pdbx_description
1 polymer ?
#
loop_
_entity_poly.entity_id
_entity_poly.type
_entity_poly.pdbx_seq_one_letter_code
_entity_poly.pdbx_strand_id
1 'polypeptide(L)'
;MLSARRWPKRISPLIFQQVDDFAASVEAVKIVCQQHGVTQLFYNYQYEFNERQRDAAVERALTDTVCQGFDDSVILPPGAVMTGNHEMYKVFTPYKNAWLRRLREHLPECVRAPAPRNAPPVDDLSAMTFDYPQQPFDKALFPADENAAIAQLRQFCQQSAAEYESQRDFPAIRRDQPVIRMSCRGGIVAASVFAPSAG
;
A
#
# COMPACT_ATOMS: atom_id res chain seq x y z
N MET A 1 -12.74 -3.35 10.31
CA MET A 1 -13.49 -2.16 9.85
C MET A 1 -12.47 -1.13 9.39
N LEU A 2 -12.08 -1.17 8.11
CA LEU A 2 -11.25 -0.12 7.52
C LEU A 2 -12.08 1.15 7.56
N SER A 3 -11.63 2.13 8.32
CA SER A 3 -12.35 3.38 8.52
C SER A 3 -12.16 4.22 7.26
N ALA A 4 -13.16 4.25 6.38
CA ALA A 4 -13.21 5.10 5.18
C ALA A 4 -13.26 6.62 5.49
N ARG A 5 -12.99 7.02 6.74
CA ARG A 5 -13.22 8.38 7.29
C ARG A 5 -12.29 9.44 6.72
N ARG A 6 -11.21 9.05 6.04
CA ARG A 6 -10.28 9.98 5.40
C ARG A 6 -10.33 9.93 3.88
N TRP A 7 -11.36 9.33 3.25
CA TRP A 7 -11.64 9.73 1.88
C TRP A 7 -12.08 11.19 1.99
N PRO A 8 -11.27 12.18 1.55
CA PRO A 8 -11.68 13.56 1.66
C PRO A 8 -12.98 13.67 0.89
N LYS A 9 -14.02 14.23 1.55
CA LYS A 9 -15.41 14.35 1.08
C LYS A 9 -15.58 15.06 -0.28
N ARG A 10 -14.48 15.37 -0.96
CA ARG A 10 -14.34 16.23 -2.13
C ARG A 10 -13.34 15.69 -3.17
N ILE A 11 -12.80 14.47 -3.09
CA ILE A 11 -11.84 13.98 -4.11
C ILE A 11 -12.51 13.19 -5.24
N SER A 12 -13.38 12.22 -4.97
CA SER A 12 -14.21 11.47 -5.95
C SER A 12 -15.10 10.45 -5.21
N PRO A 13 -16.20 9.94 -5.80
CA PRO A 13 -16.95 8.83 -5.21
C PRO A 13 -16.14 7.53 -5.17
N LEU A 14 -16.27 6.75 -4.10
CA LEU A 14 -15.73 5.38 -4.01
C LEU A 14 -16.83 4.41 -4.45
N ILE A 15 -16.53 3.59 -5.46
CA ILE A 15 -17.43 2.53 -5.94
C ILE A 15 -16.99 1.22 -5.31
N PHE A 16 -17.88 0.58 -4.56
CA PHE A 16 -17.64 -0.73 -3.95
C PHE A 16 -18.38 -1.82 -4.73
N GLN A 17 -17.66 -2.88 -5.09
CA GLN A 17 -18.23 -4.10 -5.68
C GLN A 17 -17.62 -5.33 -5.00
N GLN A 18 -18.46 -6.28 -4.62
CA GLN A 18 -18.04 -7.57 -4.11
C GLN A 18 -18.24 -8.63 -5.20
N VAL A 19 -17.19 -9.42 -5.42
CA VAL A 19 -17.15 -10.53 -6.39
C VAL A 19 -16.48 -11.73 -5.76
N ASP A 20 -16.70 -12.92 -6.33
CA ASP A 20 -16.27 -14.18 -5.74
C ASP A 20 -14.75 -14.42 -5.88
N ASP A 21 -14.16 -14.02 -7.01
CA ASP A 21 -12.76 -14.29 -7.32
C ASP A 21 -12.07 -13.21 -8.18
N PHE A 22 -10.78 -13.41 -8.43
CA PHE A 22 -9.99 -12.50 -9.25
C PHE A 22 -10.42 -12.46 -10.72
N ALA A 23 -10.97 -13.54 -11.28
CA ALA A 23 -11.44 -13.53 -12.66
C ALA A 23 -12.70 -12.68 -12.81
N ALA A 24 -13.65 -12.80 -11.87
CA ALA A 24 -14.84 -11.97 -11.79
C ALA A 24 -14.50 -10.49 -11.58
N SER A 25 -13.40 -10.18 -10.87
CA SER A 25 -12.94 -8.80 -10.70
C SER A 25 -12.55 -8.12 -12.03
N VAL A 26 -12.07 -8.88 -13.03
CA VAL A 26 -11.72 -8.34 -14.35
C VAL A 26 -12.96 -7.81 -15.06
N GLU A 27 -14.04 -8.59 -15.09
CA GLU A 27 -15.30 -8.18 -15.70
C GLU A 27 -15.96 -7.04 -14.93
N ALA A 28 -15.89 -7.07 -13.59
CA ALA A 28 -16.37 -5.98 -12.75
C ALA A 28 -15.69 -4.63 -13.08
N VAL A 29 -14.36 -4.61 -13.16
CA VAL A 29 -13.59 -3.41 -13.53
C VAL A 29 -13.97 -2.92 -14.93
N LYS A 30 -14.09 -3.84 -15.90
CA LYS A 30 -14.50 -3.52 -17.26
C LYS A 30 -15.89 -2.86 -17.32
N ILE A 31 -16.87 -3.42 -16.61
CA ILE A 31 -18.23 -2.87 -16.53
C ILE A 31 -18.18 -1.45 -15.93
N VAL A 32 -17.44 -1.24 -14.85
CA VAL A 32 -17.29 0.09 -14.22
C VAL A 32 -16.64 1.09 -15.18
N CYS A 33 -15.56 0.69 -15.87
CA CYS A 33 -14.89 1.54 -16.85
C CYS A 33 -15.84 1.97 -17.98
N GLN A 34 -16.66 1.05 -18.49
CA GLN A 34 -17.63 1.33 -19.54
C GLN A 34 -18.78 2.23 -19.06
N GLN A 35 -19.35 1.94 -17.89
CA GLN A 35 -20.46 2.71 -17.31
C GLN A 35 -20.09 4.17 -17.04
N HIS A 36 -18.84 4.41 -16.63
CA HIS A 36 -18.34 5.74 -16.29
C HIS A 36 -17.52 6.40 -17.39
N GLY A 37 -17.36 5.76 -18.56
CA GLY A 37 -16.56 6.29 -19.67
C GLY A 37 -15.10 6.55 -19.30
N VAL A 38 -14.49 5.65 -18.53
CA VAL A 38 -13.12 5.81 -18.02
C VAL A 38 -12.11 5.68 -19.16
N THR A 39 -11.31 6.74 -19.37
CA THR A 39 -10.27 6.77 -20.40
C THR A 39 -8.88 6.39 -19.89
N GLN A 40 -8.65 6.53 -18.58
CA GLN A 40 -7.38 6.19 -17.94
C GLN A 40 -7.63 5.46 -16.62
N LEU A 41 -6.99 4.30 -16.46
CA LEU A 41 -7.01 3.51 -15.24
C LEU A 41 -5.63 3.59 -14.58
N PHE A 42 -5.60 4.06 -13.34
CA PHE A 42 -4.39 4.13 -12.53
C PHE A 42 -4.50 3.12 -11.38
N TYR A 43 -3.47 2.30 -11.18
CA TYR A 43 -3.45 1.29 -10.11
C TYR A 43 -2.04 1.11 -9.55
N ASN A 44 -1.93 0.48 -8.38
CA ASN A 44 -0.64 0.13 -7.77
C ASN A 44 -0.36 -1.36 -7.99
N TYR A 45 0.87 -1.70 -8.36
CA TYR A 45 1.24 -3.09 -8.60
C TYR A 45 1.18 -3.93 -7.32
N GLN A 46 0.61 -5.13 -7.48
CA GLN A 46 0.69 -6.22 -6.52
C GLN A 46 1.58 -7.31 -7.14
N TYR A 47 2.60 -7.78 -6.43
CA TYR A 47 3.63 -8.66 -7.01
C TYR A 47 3.32 -10.14 -6.83
N GLU A 48 2.29 -10.47 -6.07
CA GLU A 48 1.78 -11.83 -5.88
C GLU A 48 1.28 -12.43 -7.20
N PHE A 49 1.37 -13.75 -7.33
CA PHE A 49 1.16 -14.44 -8.61
C PHE A 49 -0.25 -14.25 -9.18
N ASN A 50 -1.28 -14.42 -8.35
CA ASN A 50 -2.67 -14.34 -8.81
C ASN A 50 -3.05 -12.90 -9.19
N GLU A 51 -2.56 -11.93 -8.43
CA GLU A 51 -2.78 -10.51 -8.60
C GLU A 51 -2.12 -10.00 -9.87
N ARG A 52 -0.88 -10.44 -10.18
CA ARG A 52 -0.23 -10.16 -11.46
C ARG A 52 -0.99 -10.73 -12.64
N GLN A 53 -1.55 -11.94 -12.51
CA GLN A 53 -2.36 -12.54 -13.57
C GLN A 53 -3.67 -11.77 -13.77
N ARG A 54 -4.32 -11.36 -12.68
CA ARG A 54 -5.51 -10.50 -12.70
C ARG A 54 -5.22 -9.18 -13.40
N ASP A 55 -4.18 -8.47 -12.99
CA ASP A 55 -3.85 -7.14 -13.54
C ASP A 55 -3.52 -7.23 -15.03
N ALA A 56 -2.74 -8.24 -15.45
CA ALA A 56 -2.49 -8.50 -16.86
C ALA A 56 -3.76 -8.89 -17.65
N ALA A 57 -4.75 -9.51 -17.00
CA ALA A 57 -6.04 -9.79 -17.62
C ALA A 57 -6.89 -8.52 -17.76
N VAL A 58 -6.88 -7.63 -16.76
CA VAL A 58 -7.54 -6.31 -16.82
C VAL A 58 -6.98 -5.48 -17.96
N GLU A 59 -5.66 -5.37 -18.07
CA GLU A 59 -5.01 -4.60 -19.15
C GLU A 59 -5.34 -5.13 -20.55
N ARG A 60 -5.48 -6.45 -20.70
CA ARG A 60 -5.91 -7.06 -21.97
C ARG A 60 -7.39 -6.85 -22.26
N ALA A 61 -8.24 -6.80 -21.23
CA ALA A 61 -9.68 -6.64 -21.37
C ALA A 61 -10.08 -5.19 -21.67
N LEU A 62 -9.28 -4.21 -21.21
CA LEU A 62 -9.51 -2.78 -21.39
C LEU A 62 -8.75 -2.25 -22.62
N THR A 63 -9.34 -2.40 -23.81
CA THR A 63 -8.71 -1.95 -25.07
C THR A 63 -8.78 -0.44 -25.29
N ASP A 64 -9.82 0.21 -24.76
CA ASP A 64 -10.10 1.65 -24.99
C ASP A 64 -9.67 2.54 -23.81
N THR A 65 -9.02 1.96 -22.80
CA THR A 65 -8.59 2.64 -21.58
C THR A 65 -7.08 2.50 -21.42
N VAL A 66 -6.38 3.60 -21.22
CA VAL A 66 -4.93 3.57 -20.95
C VAL A 66 -4.71 3.15 -19.50
N CYS A 67 -4.06 2.00 -19.30
CA CYS A 67 -3.71 1.49 -17.98
C CYS A 67 -2.31 1.95 -17.57
N GLN A 68 -2.16 2.43 -16.33
CA GLN A 68 -0.89 2.87 -15.76
C GLN A 68 -0.73 2.33 -14.34
N GLY A 69 0.25 1.44 -14.15
CA GLY A 69 0.59 0.87 -12.86
C GLY A 69 1.77 1.60 -12.19
N PHE A 70 1.75 1.71 -10.86
CA PHE A 70 2.83 2.28 -10.06
C PHE A 70 3.33 1.34 -8.96
N ASP A 71 4.62 1.39 -8.66
CA ASP A 71 5.25 0.63 -7.59
C ASP A 71 5.17 1.39 -6.24
N ASP A 72 4.11 1.16 -5.47
CA ASP A 72 3.88 1.84 -4.17
C ASP A 72 4.23 0.98 -2.95
N SER A 73 4.09 -0.35 -3.09
CA SER A 73 4.31 -1.32 -2.01
C SER A 73 5.79 -1.54 -1.68
N VAL A 74 6.70 -1.01 -2.50
CA VAL A 74 8.15 -1.15 -2.38
C VAL A 74 8.85 0.19 -2.54
N ILE A 75 10.01 0.35 -1.91
CA ILE A 75 10.82 1.57 -2.01
C ILE A 75 11.61 1.61 -3.32
N LEU A 76 12.16 0.44 -3.71
CA LEU A 76 12.84 0.27 -4.98
C LEU A 76 12.10 -0.84 -5.75
N PRO A 77 11.68 -0.59 -7.00
CA PRO A 77 10.91 -1.57 -7.76
C PRO A 77 11.76 -2.82 -8.07
N PRO A 78 11.14 -4.00 -8.23
CA PRO A 78 11.85 -5.20 -8.66
C PRO A 78 12.62 -4.94 -9.96
N GLY A 79 13.89 -5.35 -9.99
CA GLY A 79 14.79 -5.06 -11.13
C GLY A 79 15.62 -3.78 -10.98
N ALA A 80 15.33 -2.91 -10.00
CA ALA A 80 16.20 -1.77 -9.70
C ALA A 80 17.53 -2.19 -9.04
N VAL A 81 17.55 -3.37 -8.40
CA VAL A 81 18.71 -3.94 -7.71
C VAL A 81 19.00 -5.33 -8.26
N MET A 82 19.90 -5.41 -9.24
CA MET A 82 20.32 -6.65 -9.89
C MET A 82 21.82 -6.90 -9.71
N THR A 83 22.23 -8.14 -9.91
CA THR A 83 23.65 -8.52 -9.98
C THR A 83 24.30 -7.95 -11.25
N GLY A 84 25.64 -8.00 -11.34
CA GLY A 84 26.35 -7.59 -12.56
C GLY A 84 25.96 -8.39 -13.81
N ASN A 85 25.40 -9.59 -13.65
CA ASN A 85 24.90 -10.43 -14.74
C ASN A 85 23.42 -10.17 -15.06
N HIS A 86 22.81 -9.09 -14.53
CA HIS A 86 21.39 -8.77 -14.69
C HIS A 86 20.44 -9.87 -14.15
N GLU A 87 20.85 -10.55 -13.08
CA GLU A 87 20.01 -11.52 -12.37
C GLU A 87 19.57 -10.97 -11.01
N MET A 88 18.48 -11.53 -10.47
CA MET A 88 18.06 -11.25 -9.09
C MET A 88 19.02 -11.90 -8.08
N TYR A 89 19.25 -11.22 -6.96
CA TYR A 89 20.08 -11.74 -5.87
C TYR A 89 19.40 -12.94 -5.19
N LYS A 90 20.17 -14.00 -4.93
CA LYS A 90 19.72 -15.20 -4.19
C LYS A 90 20.09 -15.17 -2.70
N VAL A 91 20.95 -14.23 -2.28
CA VAL A 91 21.42 -14.09 -0.88
C VAL A 91 21.14 -12.67 -0.40
N PHE A 92 20.64 -12.54 0.84
CA PHE A 92 20.20 -11.26 1.40
C PHE A 92 21.33 -10.25 1.64
N THR A 93 22.48 -10.68 2.18
CA THR A 93 23.60 -9.76 2.49
C THR A 93 24.11 -8.95 1.28
N PRO A 94 24.44 -9.58 0.13
CA PRO A 94 24.87 -8.82 -1.04
C PRO A 94 23.71 -7.98 -1.64
N TYR A 95 22.47 -8.48 -1.56
CA TYR A 95 21.29 -7.70 -1.93
C TYR A 95 21.15 -6.43 -1.10
N LYS A 96 21.22 -6.53 0.25
CA LYS A 96 21.14 -5.39 1.18
C LYS A 96 22.19 -4.33 0.86
N ASN A 97 23.43 -4.74 0.60
CA ASN A 97 24.51 -3.80 0.29
C ASN A 97 24.27 -3.07 -1.03
N ALA A 98 23.85 -3.79 -2.08
CA ALA A 98 23.50 -3.19 -3.36
C ALA A 98 22.27 -2.27 -3.27
N TRP A 99 21.26 -2.70 -2.51
CA TRP A 99 20.04 -1.94 -2.25
C TRP A 99 20.32 -0.64 -1.50
N LEU A 100 21.14 -0.67 -0.45
CA LEU A 100 21.54 0.53 0.29
C LEU A 100 22.35 1.50 -0.58
N ARG A 101 23.22 0.99 -1.44
CA ARG A 101 23.95 1.83 -2.40
C ARG A 101 22.98 2.55 -3.33
N ARG A 102 22.03 1.80 -3.91
CA ARG A 102 21.04 2.35 -4.84
C ARG A 102 20.10 3.37 -4.19
N LEU A 103 19.67 3.10 -2.96
CA LEU A 103 18.81 4.01 -2.20
C LEU A 103 19.51 5.35 -1.92
N ARG A 104 20.82 5.35 -1.68
CA ARG A 104 21.59 6.60 -1.49
C ARG A 104 21.73 7.41 -2.77
N GLU A 105 21.77 6.75 -3.93
CA GLU A 105 21.82 7.41 -5.24
C GLU A 105 20.47 8.03 -5.61
N HIS A 106 19.38 7.39 -5.19
CA HIS A 106 18.02 7.82 -5.52
C HIS A 106 17.07 7.53 -4.37
N LEU A 107 16.87 8.54 -3.51
CA LEU A 107 15.86 8.46 -2.46
C LEU A 107 14.50 8.86 -3.08
N PRO A 108 13.52 7.94 -3.14
CA PRO A 108 12.20 8.29 -3.67
C PRO A 108 11.52 9.31 -2.77
N GLU A 109 10.92 10.33 -3.37
CA GLU A 109 10.22 11.38 -2.64
C GLU A 109 8.85 10.89 -2.16
N CYS A 110 8.45 11.33 -0.96
CA CYS A 110 7.08 11.15 -0.49
C CYS A 110 6.15 12.13 -1.21
N VAL A 111 5.23 11.60 -2.01
CA VAL A 111 4.19 12.40 -2.65
C VAL A 111 3.15 12.84 -1.61
N ARG A 112 2.67 14.09 -1.74
CA ARG A 112 1.64 14.63 -0.85
C ARG A 112 0.27 14.09 -1.23
N ALA A 113 -0.63 14.01 -0.24
CA ALA A 113 -2.03 13.71 -0.50
C ALA A 113 -2.62 14.73 -1.51
N PRO A 114 -3.45 14.28 -2.46
CA PRO A 114 -4.03 15.15 -3.46
C PRO A 114 -4.91 16.22 -2.82
N ALA A 115 -4.92 17.42 -3.42
CA ALA A 115 -5.82 18.49 -3.00
C ALA A 115 -7.28 18.09 -3.26
N PRO A 116 -8.24 18.58 -2.44
CA PRO A 116 -9.67 18.41 -2.69
C PRO A 116 -10.04 18.90 -4.10
N ARG A 117 -10.84 18.14 -4.84
CA ARG A 117 -11.41 18.58 -6.11
C ARG A 117 -12.69 19.37 -5.85
N ASN A 118 -13.08 20.22 -6.80
CA ASN A 118 -14.43 20.81 -6.82
C ASN A 118 -15.44 19.76 -7.32
N ALA A 119 -15.63 18.70 -6.53
CA ALA A 119 -16.65 17.69 -6.74
C ALA A 119 -17.80 17.88 -5.73
N PRO A 120 -19.04 17.52 -6.08
CA PRO A 120 -20.13 17.49 -5.12
C PRO A 120 -19.74 16.60 -3.93
N PRO A 121 -20.22 16.91 -2.71
CA PRO A 121 -20.00 16.05 -1.56
C PRO A 121 -20.53 14.66 -1.88
N VAL A 122 -19.66 13.66 -1.75
CA VAL A 122 -20.07 12.26 -1.86
C VAL A 122 -20.77 11.90 -0.55
N ASP A 123 -21.92 11.23 -0.65
CA ASP A 123 -22.65 10.72 0.51
C ASP A 123 -21.73 9.86 1.39
N ASP A 124 -22.01 9.88 2.70
CA ASP A 124 -21.26 9.10 3.68
C ASP A 124 -21.22 7.64 3.21
N LEU A 125 -20.02 7.09 3.08
CA LEU A 125 -19.86 5.72 2.59
C LEU A 125 -20.65 4.82 3.52
N SER A 126 -21.76 4.28 3.01
CA SER A 126 -22.58 3.33 3.75
C SER A 126 -21.66 2.23 4.28
N ALA A 127 -21.91 1.76 5.49
CA ALA A 127 -21.05 0.79 6.14
C ALA A 127 -20.86 -0.43 5.23
N MET A 128 -19.70 -0.50 4.57
CA MET A 128 -19.37 -1.60 3.67
C MET A 128 -19.26 -2.87 4.51
N THR A 129 -20.18 -3.78 4.28
CA THR A 129 -20.19 -5.09 4.91
C THR A 129 -19.34 -6.02 4.05
N PHE A 130 -18.37 -6.70 4.68
CA PHE A 130 -17.58 -7.73 4.01
C PHE A 130 -18.16 -9.09 4.35
N ASP A 131 -18.54 -9.86 3.34
CA ASP A 131 -18.94 -11.26 3.50
C ASP A 131 -17.71 -12.16 3.65
N TYR A 132 -17.03 -12.02 4.78
CA TYR A 132 -15.85 -12.81 5.13
C TYR A 132 -15.79 -12.99 6.64
N PRO A 133 -15.40 -14.16 7.17
CA PRO A 133 -15.33 -14.39 8.61
C PRO A 133 -14.42 -13.36 9.30
N GLN A 134 -14.98 -12.59 10.23
CA GLN A 134 -14.26 -11.58 10.99
C GLN A 134 -14.09 -12.01 12.45
N GLN A 135 -12.93 -11.70 13.02
CA GLN A 135 -12.66 -11.89 14.44
C GLN A 135 -12.33 -10.55 15.09
N PRO A 136 -12.73 -10.34 16.37
CA PRO A 136 -12.33 -9.16 17.11
C PRO A 136 -10.81 -9.17 17.31
N PHE A 137 -10.24 -7.97 17.33
CA PHE A 137 -8.81 -7.76 17.60
C PHE A 137 -8.65 -6.54 18.52
N ASP A 138 -7.50 -6.44 19.17
CA ASP A 138 -7.16 -5.32 20.02
C ASP A 138 -6.90 -4.05 19.19
N LYS A 139 -7.79 -3.07 19.31
CA LYS A 139 -7.72 -1.81 18.57
C LYS A 139 -6.66 -0.86 19.10
N ALA A 140 -6.19 -1.03 20.34
CA ALA A 140 -5.09 -0.26 20.89
C ALA A 140 -3.76 -0.73 20.28
N LEU A 141 -3.60 -2.05 20.12
CA LEU A 141 -2.45 -2.62 19.42
C LEU A 141 -2.52 -2.40 17.91
N PHE A 142 -3.71 -2.48 17.31
CA PHE A 142 -3.88 -2.31 15.86
C PHE A 142 -4.88 -1.19 15.57
N PRO A 143 -4.44 0.09 15.60
CA PRO A 143 -5.33 1.18 15.25
C PRO A 143 -5.77 1.05 13.80
N ALA A 144 -7.08 1.15 13.57
CA ALA A 144 -7.66 1.14 12.22
C ALA A 144 -7.63 2.52 11.54
N ASP A 145 -7.08 3.53 12.22
CA ASP A 145 -6.97 4.91 11.76
C ASP A 145 -5.54 5.22 11.30
N GLU A 146 -5.42 5.89 10.16
CA GLU A 146 -4.14 6.22 9.54
C GLU A 146 -3.30 7.16 10.40
N ASN A 147 -3.90 8.18 11.04
CA ASN A 147 -3.15 9.14 11.86
C ASN A 147 -2.60 8.46 13.12
N ALA A 148 -3.41 7.60 13.73
CA ALA A 148 -2.99 6.83 14.90
C ALA A 148 -1.81 5.90 14.56
N ALA A 149 -1.79 5.33 13.37
CA ALA A 149 -0.67 4.50 12.93
C ALA A 149 0.59 5.29 12.56
N ILE A 150 0.44 6.45 11.91
CA ILE A 150 1.56 7.37 11.67
C ILE A 150 2.16 7.82 13.02
N ALA A 151 1.31 8.10 14.01
CA ALA A 151 1.76 8.44 15.36
C ALA A 151 2.53 7.29 16.02
N GLN A 152 2.04 6.05 15.92
CA GLN A 152 2.75 4.86 16.42
C GLN A 152 4.09 4.66 15.72
N LEU A 153 4.16 4.83 14.39
CA LEU A 153 5.41 4.76 13.64
C LEU A 153 6.42 5.80 14.12
N ARG A 154 5.98 7.06 14.28
CA ARG A 154 6.84 8.14 14.79
C ARG A 154 7.35 7.85 16.19
N GLN A 155 6.48 7.35 17.07
CA GLN A 155 6.86 6.98 18.44
C GLN A 155 7.93 5.88 18.44
N PHE A 156 7.74 4.83 17.62
CA PHE A 156 8.72 3.75 17.48
C PHE A 156 10.08 4.27 16.99
N CYS A 157 10.09 5.13 15.96
CA CYS A 157 11.30 5.74 15.43
C CYS A 157 12.04 6.61 16.46
N GLN A 158 11.31 7.30 17.35
CA GLN A 158 11.91 8.18 18.36
C GLN A 158 12.42 7.45 19.60
N GLN A 159 11.73 6.39 20.04
CA GLN A 159 11.96 5.79 21.35
C GLN A 159 12.63 4.41 21.27
N SER A 160 12.17 3.55 20.37
CA SER A 160 12.53 2.12 20.38
C SER A 160 13.57 1.74 19.33
N ALA A 161 13.79 2.58 18.31
CA ALA A 161 14.75 2.29 17.24
C ALA A 161 16.19 2.18 17.74
N ALA A 162 16.60 3.01 18.71
CA ALA A 162 17.96 3.04 19.23
C ALA A 162 18.33 1.75 20.01
N GLU A 163 17.38 1.20 20.75
CA GLU A 163 17.59 -0.01 21.57
C GLU A 163 17.22 -1.30 20.81
N TYR A 164 16.76 -1.17 19.56
CA TYR A 164 16.17 -2.25 18.81
C TYR A 164 17.10 -3.45 18.65
N GLU A 165 18.38 -3.22 18.36
CA GLU A 165 19.39 -4.26 18.15
C GLU A 165 19.57 -5.13 19.40
N SER A 166 19.67 -4.50 20.57
CA SER A 166 19.93 -5.20 21.84
C SER A 166 18.73 -5.98 22.38
N GLN A 167 17.51 -5.59 22.02
CA GLN A 167 16.29 -6.11 22.64
C GLN A 167 15.45 -7.03 21.73
N ARG A 168 15.88 -7.27 20.47
CA ARG A 168 15.00 -7.91 19.45
C ARG A 168 14.76 -9.38 19.67
N ASP A 169 15.66 -10.03 20.37
CA ASP A 169 15.63 -11.46 20.59
C ASP A 169 14.82 -11.82 21.86
N PHE A 170 14.25 -10.83 22.56
CA PHE A 170 13.50 -11.03 23.81
C PHE A 170 11.98 -10.83 23.61
N PRO A 171 11.19 -11.91 23.48
CA PRO A 171 9.75 -11.80 23.23
C PRO A 171 8.94 -11.25 24.41
N ALA A 172 9.50 -11.29 25.63
CA ALA A 172 8.85 -10.77 26.84
C ALA A 172 8.90 -9.23 26.93
N ILE A 173 9.81 -8.58 26.19
CA ILE A 173 9.88 -7.13 26.14
C ILE A 173 8.78 -6.65 25.19
N ARG A 174 7.76 -5.98 25.76
CA ARG A 174 6.67 -5.38 24.98
C ARG A 174 7.28 -4.39 24.01
N ARG A 175 7.14 -4.70 22.72
CA ARG A 175 7.54 -3.83 21.63
C ARG A 175 6.32 -3.29 20.93
N ASP A 176 6.45 -2.08 20.45
CA ASP A 176 5.55 -1.51 19.48
C ASP A 176 5.80 -2.24 18.14
N GLN A 177 5.36 -3.49 18.05
CA GLN A 177 5.31 -4.32 16.85
C GLN A 177 4.18 -3.98 15.85
N PRO A 178 3.33 -2.93 15.98
CA PRO A 178 2.16 -2.84 15.11
C PRO A 178 2.47 -2.36 13.69
N VAL A 179 3.70 -1.91 13.41
CA VAL A 179 4.08 -1.40 12.09
C VAL A 179 4.01 -2.49 11.01
N ILE A 180 4.39 -3.74 11.33
CA ILE A 180 4.47 -4.83 10.34
C ILE A 180 3.09 -5.17 9.77
N ARG A 181 2.05 -5.27 10.61
CA ARG A 181 0.70 -5.63 10.15
C ARG A 181 0.03 -4.51 9.36
N MET A 182 0.38 -3.26 9.64
CA MET A 182 -0.17 -2.10 8.93
C MET A 182 0.40 -1.98 7.50
N SER A 183 1.68 -2.30 7.31
CA SER A 183 2.32 -2.31 5.99
C SER A 183 1.63 -3.27 5.01
N CYS A 184 1.17 -4.43 5.47
CA CYS A 184 0.56 -5.44 4.61
C CYS A 184 -0.81 -5.06 4.00
N ARG A 185 -1.44 -3.97 4.45
CA ARG A 185 -2.75 -3.51 3.93
C ARG A 185 -2.67 -2.19 3.16
N GLY A 186 -1.47 -1.73 2.81
CA GLY A 186 -1.28 -0.42 2.16
C GLY A 186 -1.66 0.76 3.06
N GLY A 187 -1.71 0.57 4.38
CA GLY A 187 -2.06 1.64 5.32
C GLY A 187 -0.94 2.67 5.51
N ILE A 188 0.29 2.35 5.08
CA ILE A 188 1.47 3.21 5.10
C ILE A 188 2.26 2.91 3.81
N VAL A 189 2.58 3.94 3.03
CA VAL A 189 3.44 3.82 1.84
C VAL A 189 4.87 3.52 2.29
N ALA A 190 5.53 2.54 1.67
CA ALA A 190 6.85 2.06 2.11
C ALA A 190 7.91 3.17 2.17
N ALA A 191 7.84 4.15 1.25
CA ALA A 191 8.73 5.31 1.23
C ALA A 191 8.58 6.21 2.48
N SER A 192 7.38 6.30 3.07
CA SER A 192 7.11 7.17 4.23
C SER A 192 7.77 6.70 5.54
N VAL A 193 8.22 5.45 5.59
CA VAL A 193 8.99 4.89 6.72
C VAL A 193 10.46 5.32 6.68
N PHE A 194 11.00 5.61 5.49
CA PHE A 194 12.42 5.92 5.27
C PHE A 194 12.68 7.39 4.99
N ALA A 195 11.64 8.19 4.74
CA ALA A 195 11.77 9.63 4.60
C ALA A 195 12.18 10.26 5.95
N PRO A 196 13.17 11.17 5.97
CA PRO A 196 13.48 11.93 7.18
C PRO A 196 12.25 12.73 7.59
N SER A 197 12.02 12.85 8.90
CA SER A 197 10.99 13.73 9.44
C SER A 197 11.22 15.14 8.90
N ALA A 198 10.41 15.57 7.94
CA ALA A 198 10.34 16.97 7.56
C ALA A 198 9.92 17.75 8.81
N GLY A 199 10.81 18.62 9.29
CA GLY A 199 10.55 19.55 10.38
C GLY A 199 9.49 20.58 10.03
#